data_AF-A0A1V9TR61-F1
#
_entry.id   AF-A0A1V9TR61-F1
#
_cell.length_a   1.000
_cell.length_b   1.000
_cell.length_c   1.000
_cell.angle_alpha   90.00
_cell.angle_beta   90.00
_cell.angle_gamma   90.00
#
_symmetry.space_group_name_H-M   'P 1'
#
loop_
_entity.id
_entity.type
_entity.pdbx_description
1 polymer ?
#
loop_
_entity_poly.entity_id
_entity_poly.type
_entity_poly.pdbx_seq_one_letter_code
_entity_poly.pdbx_strand_id
1 'polypeptide(L)'
;MNKNMENMITELKNEFPKIYDRVNHGLYMLVIDEDGKIYEDEPDFDEKIVEEIQIIYNGNTVSVYPNYIDKCSIRFFTVKYEDLDVITKAVAIVGKHLKNIDQKESWL
;
A
#
# COMPACT_ATOMS: atom_id res chain seq x y z
N MET A 1 -8.93 0.87 -12.03
CA MET A 1 -8.58 0.29 -10.72
C MET A 1 -9.87 0.09 -9.92
N ASN A 2 -9.94 -0.80 -8.92
CA ASN A 2 -11.15 -0.94 -8.10
C ASN A 2 -11.37 0.32 -7.23
N LYS A 3 -12.63 0.72 -7.05
CA LYS A 3 -13.09 1.80 -6.17
C LYS A 3 -12.44 1.81 -4.78
N ASN A 4 -12.20 0.66 -4.14
CA ASN A 4 -11.55 0.65 -2.82
C ASN A 4 -10.08 1.09 -2.89
N MET A 5 -9.34 0.65 -3.91
CA MET A 5 -7.97 1.10 -4.18
C MET A 5 -7.92 2.57 -4.62
N GLU A 6 -8.89 3.03 -5.41
CA GLU A 6 -9.04 4.45 -5.77
C GLU A 6 -9.28 5.32 -4.53
N ASN A 7 -10.12 4.86 -3.59
CA ASN A 7 -10.36 5.56 -2.33
C ASN A 7 -9.09 5.62 -1.47
N MET A 8 -8.33 4.52 -1.40
CA MET A 8 -7.06 4.46 -0.69
C MET A 8 -6.07 5.50 -1.23
N ILE A 9 -5.89 5.55 -2.55
CA ILE A 9 -5.03 6.52 -3.22
C ILE A 9 -5.53 7.95 -3.00
N THR A 10 -6.84 8.16 -3.05
CA THR A 10 -7.45 9.47 -2.79
C THR A 10 -7.20 9.93 -1.35
N GLU A 11 -7.32 9.04 -0.37
CA GLU A 11 -7.03 9.33 1.04
C GLU A 11 -5.55 9.65 1.26
N LEU A 12 -4.63 8.88 0.65
CA LEU A 12 -3.20 9.16 0.69
C LEU A 12 -2.86 10.52 0.05
N LYS A 13 -3.45 10.86 -1.10
CA LYS A 13 -3.27 12.16 -1.77
C LYS A 13 -3.78 13.32 -0.90
N ASN A 14 -4.89 13.13 -0.19
CA ASN A 14 -5.47 14.15 0.68
C ASN A 14 -4.70 14.34 1.99
N GLU A 15 -4.17 13.26 2.57
CA GLU A 15 -3.34 13.31 3.78
C GLU A 15 -1.95 13.89 3.48
N PHE A 16 -1.40 13.54 2.31
CA PHE A 16 -0.02 13.88 1.94
C PHE A 16 0.08 14.73 0.66
N PRO A 17 -0.69 15.82 0.48
CA PRO A 17 -0.82 16.53 -0.80
C PRO A 17 0.48 17.20 -1.25
N LYS A 18 1.39 17.45 -0.31
CA LYS A 18 2.69 18.09 -0.58
C LYS A 18 3.79 17.10 -0.92
N ILE A 19 3.60 15.81 -0.72
CA ILE A 19 4.65 14.81 -0.93
C ILE A 19 4.20 13.62 -1.78
N TYR A 20 2.90 13.37 -1.94
CA TYR A 20 2.41 12.29 -2.79
C TYR A 20 2.88 12.49 -4.24
N ASP A 21 3.38 11.41 -4.86
CA ASP A 21 3.82 11.36 -6.27
C ASP A 21 4.88 12.41 -6.66
N ARG A 22 5.77 12.75 -5.72
CA ARG A 22 6.91 13.64 -5.99
C ARG A 22 8.17 12.86 -6.35
N VAL A 23 8.76 13.21 -7.47
CA VAL A 23 10.06 12.69 -7.92
C VAL A 23 11.13 12.93 -6.83
N ASN A 24 11.89 11.88 -6.50
CA ASN A 24 13.05 11.84 -5.58
C ASN A 24 12.80 12.07 -4.08
N HIS A 25 11.65 12.61 -3.65
CA HIS A 25 11.35 12.88 -2.23
C HIS A 25 9.86 12.73 -1.87
N GLY A 26 9.15 11.90 -2.63
CA GLY A 26 7.72 11.72 -2.48
C GLY A 26 7.33 10.45 -1.75
N LEU A 27 6.03 10.39 -1.45
CA LEU A 27 5.33 9.17 -1.06
C LEU A 27 4.70 8.57 -2.31
N TYR A 28 4.99 7.30 -2.59
CA TYR A 28 4.32 6.54 -3.64
C TYR A 28 4.03 5.13 -3.18
N MET A 29 3.12 4.47 -3.88
CA MET A 29 2.64 3.14 -3.55
C MET A 29 2.73 2.26 -4.80
N LEU A 30 3.20 1.03 -4.62
CA LEU A 30 3.16 -0.02 -5.64
C LEU A 30 2.23 -1.13 -5.17
N VAL A 31 1.35 -1.58 -6.05
CA VAL A 31 0.48 -2.73 -5.83
C VAL A 31 1.07 -3.92 -6.58
N ILE A 32 1.31 -5.03 -5.90
CA ILE A 32 2.05 -6.17 -6.43
C ILE A 32 1.25 -7.45 -6.23
N ASP A 33 1.18 -8.29 -7.27
CA ASP A 33 0.57 -9.63 -7.19
C ASP A 33 1.59 -10.74 -6.84
N GLU A 34 1.10 -11.98 -6.73
CA GLU A 34 1.91 -13.15 -6.37
C GLU A 34 3.05 -13.45 -7.37
N ASP A 35 2.91 -13.02 -8.63
CA ASP A 35 3.92 -13.16 -9.68
C ASP A 35 4.93 -11.99 -9.71
N GLY A 36 4.76 -11.00 -8.82
CA GLY A 36 5.59 -9.81 -8.75
C GLY A 36 5.26 -8.75 -9.79
N LYS A 37 4.11 -8.84 -10.46
CA LYS A 37 3.65 -7.82 -11.40
C LYS A 37 3.14 -6.61 -10.64
N ILE A 38 3.56 -5.42 -11.09
CA ILE A 38 3.18 -4.13 -10.52
C ILE A 38 1.96 -3.58 -11.27
N TYR A 39 1.02 -3.02 -10.51
CA TYR A 39 -0.22 -2.40 -10.98
C TYR A 39 -0.25 -0.93 -10.54
N GLU A 40 -0.65 -0.04 -11.45
CA GLU A 40 -0.67 1.41 -11.22
C GLU A 40 -2.05 2.02 -11.42
N ASP A 41 -2.68 1.80 -12.59
CA ASP A 41 -4.00 2.34 -12.92
C ASP A 41 -4.74 1.49 -13.96
N GLU A 42 -4.75 0.18 -13.77
CA GLU A 42 -5.47 -0.73 -14.68
C GLU A 42 -6.98 -0.71 -14.39
N PRO A 43 -7.86 -0.39 -15.36
CA PRO A 43 -9.31 -0.35 -15.18
C PRO A 43 -9.90 -1.65 -14.61
N ASP A 44 -9.42 -2.79 -15.10
CA ASP A 44 -9.93 -4.13 -14.78
C ASP A 44 -9.13 -4.84 -13.67
N PHE A 45 -8.41 -4.09 -12.84
CA PHE A 45 -7.67 -4.63 -11.71
C PHE A 45 -8.58 -5.28 -10.66
N ASP A 46 -8.33 -6.56 -10.34
CA ASP A 46 -8.97 -7.27 -9.24
C ASP A 46 -8.15 -7.11 -7.96
N GLU A 47 -8.68 -6.41 -6.94
CA GLU A 47 -7.94 -6.22 -5.68
C GLU A 47 -7.71 -7.52 -4.89
N LYS A 48 -8.37 -8.63 -5.25
CA LYS A 48 -8.15 -9.95 -4.64
C LYS A 48 -6.83 -10.60 -5.04
N ILE A 49 -6.15 -10.09 -6.07
CA ILE A 49 -4.83 -10.57 -6.49
C ILE A 49 -3.67 -9.83 -5.81
N VAL A 50 -3.96 -8.88 -4.91
CA VAL A 50 -2.93 -8.16 -4.15
C VAL A 50 -2.22 -9.12 -3.20
N GLU A 51 -0.92 -9.32 -3.42
CA GLU A 51 -0.02 -10.03 -2.51
C GLU A 51 0.78 -9.05 -1.62
N GLU A 52 1.15 -7.90 -2.17
CA GLU A 52 1.97 -6.91 -1.46
C GLU A 52 1.61 -5.48 -1.87
N ILE A 53 1.50 -4.59 -0.87
CA ILE A 53 1.53 -3.14 -1.08
C ILE A 53 2.87 -2.60 -0.58
N GLN A 54 3.66 -2.02 -1.49
CA GLN A 54 4.87 -1.29 -1.10
C GLN A 54 4.56 0.19 -0.96
N ILE A 55 4.85 0.73 0.23
CA ILE A 55 4.84 2.15 0.52
C ILE A 55 6.28 2.63 0.47
N ILE A 56 6.57 3.58 -0.40
CA ILE A 56 7.92 4.09 -0.59
C ILE A 56 7.94 5.58 -0.28
N TYR A 57 8.84 5.97 0.63
CA TYR A 57 9.02 7.34 1.08
C TYR A 57 10.49 7.66 1.30
N ASN A 58 10.99 8.73 0.65
CA ASN A 58 12.40 9.15 0.72
C ASN A 58 13.41 8.02 0.42
N GLY A 59 13.03 7.08 -0.46
CA GLY A 59 13.85 5.91 -0.81
C GLY A 59 13.79 4.75 0.19
N ASN A 60 13.02 4.87 1.27
CA ASN A 60 12.73 3.76 2.19
C ASN A 60 11.47 3.02 1.74
N THR A 61 11.49 1.70 1.78
CA THR A 61 10.34 0.85 1.44
C THR A 61 9.78 0.16 2.68
N VAL A 62 8.46 0.16 2.80
CA VAL A 62 7.69 -0.64 3.76
C VAL A 62 6.66 -1.45 3.03
N SER A 63 6.61 -2.74 3.30
CA SER A 63 5.68 -3.67 2.66
C SER A 63 4.54 -4.03 3.60
N VAL A 64 3.31 -4.01 3.08
CA VAL A 64 2.10 -4.47 3.77
C VAL A 64 1.57 -5.68 3.01
N TYR A 65 1.50 -6.82 3.69
CA TYR A 65 1.03 -8.10 3.17
C TYR A 65 -0.36 -8.39 3.75
N PRO A 66 -1.43 -8.38 2.95
CA PRO A 66 -2.79 -8.63 3.41
C PRO A 66 -3.06 -10.07 3.84
N ASN A 67 -2.13 -11.02 3.65
CA ASN A 67 -2.24 -12.50 3.62
C ASN A 67 -2.84 -13.24 4.84
N TYR A 68 -3.65 -12.61 5.68
CA TYR A 68 -4.30 -13.19 6.84
C TYR A 68 -5.70 -12.60 6.98
N ILE A 69 -6.73 -13.44 7.14
CA ILE A 69 -8.11 -12.98 7.39
C ILE A 69 -8.12 -11.97 8.55
N ASP A 70 -8.67 -10.78 8.29
CA ASP A 70 -8.75 -9.63 9.20
C ASP A 70 -7.41 -9.10 9.75
N LYS A 71 -6.27 -9.48 9.16
CA LYS A 71 -4.93 -9.14 9.63
C LYS A 71 -4.02 -8.78 8.46
N CYS A 72 -2.87 -8.19 8.76
CA CYS A 72 -1.80 -8.01 7.78
C CYS A 72 -0.45 -8.21 8.46
N SER A 73 0.57 -8.55 7.68
CA SER A 73 1.96 -8.44 8.12
C SER A 73 2.57 -7.17 7.55
N ILE A 74 3.36 -6.47 8.36
CA ILE A 74 4.05 -5.25 7.93
C ILE A 74 5.55 -5.48 8.07
N ARG A 75 6.28 -5.30 6.98
CA ARG A 75 7.74 -5.45 6.95
C ARG A 75 8.40 -4.10 6.73
N PHE A 76 9.15 -3.67 7.73
CA PHE A 76 10.03 -2.51 7.64
C PHE A 76 11.46 -2.97 7.35
N PHE A 77 12.13 -2.30 6.42
CA PHE A 77 13.59 -2.28 6.37
C PHE A 77 14.12 -1.21 7.33
N THR A 78 15.41 -0.87 7.20
CA THR A 78 15.96 0.31 7.86
C THR A 78 15.25 1.56 7.34
N VAL A 79 14.64 2.31 8.24
CA VAL A 79 14.01 3.61 7.96
C VAL A 79 14.59 4.65 8.90
N LYS A 80 14.62 5.92 8.49
CA LYS A 80 15.04 6.99 9.40
C LYS A 80 13.95 7.26 10.44
N TYR A 81 14.37 7.61 11.66
CA TYR A 81 13.43 7.98 12.71
C TYR A 81 12.51 9.15 12.32
N GLU A 82 13.02 10.14 11.59
CA GLU A 82 12.25 11.30 11.11
C GLU A 82 11.14 10.94 10.11
N ASP A 83 11.29 9.82 9.40
CA ASP A 83 10.33 9.37 8.38
C ASP A 83 9.19 8.52 8.99
N LEU A 84 9.30 8.08 10.26
CA LEU A 84 8.35 7.17 10.88
C LEU A 84 6.93 7.72 10.97
N ASP A 85 6.75 9.02 11.21
CA ASP A 85 5.41 9.63 11.30
C ASP A 85 4.65 9.49 9.96
N VAL A 86 5.32 9.78 8.85
CA VAL A 86 4.73 9.66 7.50
C VAL A 86 4.45 8.20 7.17
N ILE A 87 5.46 7.34 7.36
CA ILE A 87 5.36 5.92 7.00
C ILE A 87 4.25 5.22 7.80
N THR A 88 4.19 5.43 9.11
CA THR A 88 3.20 4.74 9.95
C THR A 88 1.77 5.20 9.65
N LYS A 89 1.57 6.49 9.34
CA LYS A 89 0.28 7.01 8.86
C LYS A 89 -0.11 6.43 7.49
N ALA A 90 0.83 6.34 6.55
CA ALA A 90 0.58 5.72 5.25
C ALA A 90 0.22 4.23 5.41
N VAL A 91 0.94 3.48 6.26
CA VAL A 91 0.61 2.08 6.60
C VAL A 91 -0.79 1.97 7.20
N ALA A 92 -1.19 2.89 8.08
CA ALA A 92 -2.52 2.88 8.68
C ALA A 92 -3.64 3.09 7.64
N ILE A 93 -3.44 4.02 6.69
CA ILE A 93 -4.37 4.24 5.57
C ILE A 93 -4.46 2.98 4.69
N VAL A 94 -3.32 2.42 4.30
CA VAL A 94 -3.30 1.18 3.50
C VAL A 94 -4.02 0.04 4.23
N GLY A 95 -3.71 -0.21 5.50
CA GLY A 95 -4.36 -1.25 6.30
C GLY A 95 -5.88 -1.07 6.43
N LYS A 96 -6.36 0.17 6.57
CA LYS A 96 -7.80 0.51 6.61
C LYS A 96 -8.53 0.06 5.34
N HIS A 97 -7.89 0.19 4.16
CA HIS A 97 -8.47 -0.18 2.88
C HIS A 97 -8.31 -1.68 2.55
N LEU A 98 -7.14 -2.25 2.86
CA LEU A 98 -6.91 -3.69 2.66
C LEU A 98 -7.83 -4.56 3.52
N LYS A 99 -8.24 -4.09 4.70
CA LYS A 99 -9.23 -4.78 5.55
C LYS A 99 -10.56 -5.05 4.83
N ASN A 100 -10.94 -4.23 3.85
CA ASN A 100 -12.21 -4.37 3.13
C ASN A 100 -12.11 -5.25 1.88
N ILE A 101 -10.92 -5.76 1.57
CA ILE A 101 -10.74 -6.68 0.45
C ILE A 101 -11.25 -8.05 0.89
N ASP A 102 -12.15 -8.62 0.09
CA ASP A 102 -12.60 -10.00 0.22
C ASP A 102 -11.48 -10.92 -0.27
N GLN A 103 -10.48 -11.11 0.59
CA GLN A 103 -9.30 -11.91 0.30
C GLN A 103 -9.71 -13.35 0.02
N LYS A 104 -9.05 -13.98 -0.97
CA LYS A 104 -9.18 -15.43 -1.15
C LYS A 104 -8.88 -16.09 0.20
N GLU A 105 -9.72 -17.05 0.60
CA GLU A 105 -9.37 -17.94 1.72
C GLU A 105 -7.99 -18.53 1.42
N SER A 106 -6.96 -18.05 2.11
CA SER A 106 -5.64 -18.64 2.01
C SER A 106 -5.77 -20.01 2.67
N TRP A 107 -5.64 -21.07 1.88
CA TRP A 107 -5.53 -22.43 2.39
C TRP A 107 -4.21 -22.54 3.18
N LEU A 108 -4.26 -22.18 4.47
CA LEU A 108 -3.37 -22.72 5.49
C LEU A 108 -3.82 -24.13 5.84
#